data_AF-A0A7J5WN75-F1
#
_entry.id   AF-A0A7J5WN75-F1
#
_cell.length_a   1.000
_cell.length_b   1.000
_cell.length_c   1.000
_cell.angle_alpha   90.00
_cell.angle_beta   90.00
_cell.angle_gamma   90.00
#
_symmetry.space_group_name_H-M   'P 1'
#
loop_
_entity.id
_entity.type
_entity.pdbx_description
1 polymer ?
#
loop_
_entity_poly.entity_id
_entity_poly.type
_entity_poly.pdbx_seq_one_letter_code
_entity_poly.pdbx_strand_id
1 'polypeptide(L)'
;VPCNLGDATIQDPIYGVDKITGQKTAPYIEGSVDVMAVGNLPNELPRDASRYFGEQLIKYILNDIRTGGSALIDHATILQNGKLTKNFEYLKEYAGVVE
;
A
#
# COMPACT_ATOMS: atom_id res chain seq x y z
N VAL A 1 8.49 -4.40 -11.08
CA VAL A 1 9.60 -3.85 -11.89
C VAL A 1 10.86 -4.65 -11.55
N PRO A 2 11.47 -5.40 -12.50
CA PRO A 2 12.50 -6.40 -12.19
C PRO A 2 13.83 -5.82 -11.69
N CYS A 3 14.09 -4.53 -11.87
CA CYS A 3 15.25 -3.84 -11.30
C CYS A 3 14.99 -3.22 -9.92
N ASN A 4 13.80 -3.39 -9.33
CA ASN A 4 13.56 -2.96 -7.95
C ASN A 4 14.22 -3.98 -6.99
N LEU A 5 15.18 -3.51 -6.20
CA LEU A 5 15.97 -4.32 -5.26
C LEU A 5 15.59 -4.05 -3.79
N GLY A 6 14.36 -3.59 -3.55
CA GLY A 6 13.80 -3.34 -2.22
C GLY A 6 13.37 -1.89 -2.00
N ASP A 7 12.85 -1.65 -0.81
CA ASP A 7 12.32 -0.34 -0.42
C ASP A 7 13.41 0.68 -0.14
N ALA A 8 13.08 1.94 -0.39
CA ALA A 8 13.85 3.11 -0.02
C ALA A 8 13.15 3.87 1.12
N THR A 9 13.93 4.58 1.93
CA THR A 9 13.38 5.42 3.01
C THR A 9 13.14 6.83 2.49
N ILE A 10 12.36 7.63 3.21
CA ILE A 10 12.24 9.06 2.89
C ILE A 10 13.61 9.77 3.00
N GLN A 11 14.43 9.38 3.99
CA GLN A 11 15.73 9.98 4.24
C GLN A 11 16.76 9.67 3.15
N ASP A 12 16.68 8.45 2.59
CA ASP A 12 17.51 7.99 1.47
C ASP A 12 16.61 7.41 0.37
N PRO A 13 15.99 8.29 -0.44
CA PRO A 13 14.86 7.93 -1.29
C PRO A 13 15.26 7.26 -2.60
N ILE A 14 16.54 7.33 -2.97
CA ILE A 14 17.03 6.91 -4.29
C ILE A 14 18.26 6.02 -4.10
N TYR A 15 18.25 4.88 -4.77
CA TYR A 15 19.44 4.05 -4.94
C TYR A 15 19.68 3.75 -6.42
N GLY A 16 20.94 3.46 -6.78
CA GLY A 16 21.28 3.05 -8.13
C GLY A 16 21.17 1.54 -8.30
N VAL A 17 20.94 1.10 -9.53
CA VAL A 17 21.01 -0.31 -9.95
C VAL A 17 21.91 -0.40 -11.17
N ASP A 18 23.04 -1.08 -11.04
CA ASP A 18 23.98 -1.25 -12.14
C ASP A 18 23.35 -2.03 -13.30
N LYS A 19 23.46 -1.49 -14.52
CA LYS A 19 22.75 -2.03 -15.70
C LYS A 19 23.25 -3.40 -16.16
N ILE A 20 24.46 -3.80 -15.76
CA ILE A 20 25.10 -5.03 -16.23
C ILE A 20 24.95 -6.14 -15.19
N THR A 21 25.24 -5.83 -13.94
CA THR A 21 25.25 -6.78 -12.81
C THR A 21 23.89 -6.90 -12.13
N GLY A 22 23.02 -5.89 -12.27
CA GLY A 22 21.75 -5.82 -11.55
C GLY A 22 21.91 -5.63 -10.04
N GLN A 23 23.07 -5.21 -9.57
CA GLN A 23 23.34 -4.99 -8.14
C GLN A 23 23.05 -3.54 -7.73
N LYS A 24 22.75 -3.36 -6.43
CA LYS A 24 22.52 -2.04 -5.84
C LYS A 24 23.83 -1.24 -5.80
N THR A 25 23.76 0.02 -6.19
CA THR A 25 24.87 0.98 -6.17
C THR A 25 24.45 2.26 -5.47
N ALA A 26 25.39 3.17 -5.22
CA ALA A 26 25.02 4.54 -4.90
C ALA A 26 24.26 5.17 -6.08
N PRO A 27 23.36 6.14 -5.82
CA PRO A 27 22.62 6.82 -6.88
C PRO A 27 23.54 7.69 -7.73
N TYR A 28 23.06 8.06 -8.92
CA TYR A 28 23.71 9.00 -9.84
C TYR A 28 25.05 8.53 -10.41
N ILE A 29 25.29 7.21 -10.44
CA ILE A 29 26.49 6.62 -11.03
C ILE A 29 26.27 6.37 -12.52
N GLU A 30 27.22 6.77 -13.35
CA GLU A 30 27.21 6.45 -14.78
C GLU A 30 27.17 4.93 -14.97
N GLY A 31 26.25 4.44 -15.80
CA GLY A 31 26.07 3.00 -15.98
C GLY A 31 25.06 2.35 -15.03
N SER A 32 24.50 3.10 -14.07
CA SER A 32 23.37 2.66 -13.24
C SER A 32 22.03 3.27 -13.69
N VAL A 33 20.93 2.71 -13.18
CA VAL A 33 19.57 3.27 -13.21
C VAL A 33 19.17 3.67 -11.79
N ASP A 34 18.77 4.92 -11.61
CA ASP A 34 18.26 5.40 -10.32
C ASP A 34 16.83 4.93 -10.09
N VAL A 35 16.58 4.36 -8.91
CA VAL A 35 15.28 3.83 -8.50
C VAL A 35 14.83 4.54 -7.23
N MET A 36 13.65 5.16 -7.29
CA MET A 36 12.94 5.67 -6.12
C MET A 36 11.83 4.69 -5.75
N ALA A 37 12.03 3.94 -4.66
CA ALA A 37 11.10 2.92 -4.18
C ALA A 37 10.61 3.24 -2.75
N VAL A 38 10.18 4.49 -2.52
CA VAL A 38 9.65 4.93 -1.22
C VAL A 38 8.19 4.50 -1.08
N GLY A 39 7.93 3.53 -0.20
CA GLY A 39 6.60 2.91 -0.05
C GLY A 39 5.53 3.81 0.60
N ASN A 40 5.91 4.92 1.23
CA ASN A 40 5.02 5.80 1.99
C ASN A 40 5.04 7.26 1.49
N LEU A 41 5.29 7.45 0.19
CA LEU A 41 5.45 8.78 -0.43
C LEU A 41 4.30 9.78 -0.18
N PRO A 42 3.01 9.40 -0.02
CA PRO A 42 1.97 10.37 0.37
C PRO A 42 2.28 11.13 1.67
N ASN A 43 3.12 10.59 2.54
CA ASN A 43 3.54 11.24 3.78
C ASN A 43 4.51 12.42 3.58
N GLU A 44 5.03 12.63 2.37
CA GLU A 44 5.82 13.83 2.03
C GLU A 44 4.96 15.09 1.97
N LEU A 45 3.67 14.93 1.67
CA LEU A 45 2.67 16.01 1.69
C LEU A 45 1.49 15.60 2.58
N PRO A 46 1.74 15.40 3.89
CA PRO A 46 0.82 14.68 4.76
C PRO A 46 -0.51 15.43 4.93
N ARG A 47 -0.46 16.77 4.90
CA ARG A 47 -1.65 17.62 5.01
C ARG A 47 -2.57 17.48 3.79
N ASP A 48 -2.01 17.49 2.59
CA ASP A 48 -2.79 17.37 1.35
C ASP A 48 -3.28 15.94 1.15
N ALA A 49 -2.43 14.94 1.41
CA ALA A 49 -2.83 13.53 1.37
C ALA A 49 -3.98 13.25 2.33
N SER A 50 -3.90 13.72 3.59
CA SER A 50 -4.95 13.53 4.60
C SER A 50 -6.25 14.23 4.22
N ARG A 51 -6.16 15.47 3.72
CA ARG A 51 -7.32 16.22 3.26
C ARG A 51 -8.03 15.50 2.10
N TYR A 52 -7.27 15.11 1.09
CA TYR A 52 -7.82 14.42 -0.07
C TYR A 52 -8.47 13.08 0.32
N PHE A 53 -7.78 12.26 1.12
CA PHE A 53 -8.33 11.00 1.63
C PHE A 53 -9.64 11.23 2.42
N GLY A 54 -9.66 12.22 3.31
CA GLY A 54 -10.85 12.57 4.08
C GLY A 54 -12.02 13.01 3.21
N GLU A 55 -11.77 13.84 2.19
CA GLU A 55 -12.78 14.25 1.21
C GLU A 55 -13.39 13.04 0.47
N GLN A 56 -12.57 12.08 0.02
CA GLN A 56 -13.07 10.87 -0.63
C GLN A 56 -13.88 9.98 0.33
N LEU A 57 -13.40 9.79 1.56
CA LEU A 57 -14.07 9.00 2.60
C LEU A 57 -15.45 9.58 2.93
N ILE A 58 -15.54 10.90 3.14
CA ILE A 58 -16.82 11.59 3.41
C ILE A 58 -17.77 11.43 2.23
N LYS A 59 -17.27 11.65 1.01
CA LYS A 59 -18.10 11.66 -0.19
C LYS A 59 -18.69 10.30 -0.53
N TYR A 60 -17.91 9.23 -0.41
CA TYR A 60 -18.30 7.91 -0.93
C TYR A 60 -18.62 6.86 0.13
N ILE A 61 -18.18 7.04 1.37
CA ILE A 61 -18.20 5.96 2.37
C ILE A 61 -18.98 6.35 3.62
N LEU A 62 -18.88 7.61 4.08
CA LEU A 62 -19.45 8.04 5.37
C LEU A 62 -20.96 7.84 5.47
N ASN A 63 -21.70 8.13 4.39
CA ASN A 63 -23.15 7.96 4.40
C ASN A 63 -23.53 6.49 4.55
N ASP A 64 -22.92 5.60 3.79
CA ASP A 64 -23.18 4.16 3.84
C ASP A 64 -22.90 3.58 5.23
N ILE A 65 -21.80 4.00 5.88
CA ILE A 65 -21.52 3.62 7.26
C ILE A 65 -22.64 4.07 8.20
N ARG A 66 -23.09 5.33 8.07
CA ARG A 66 -24.10 5.93 8.96
C ARG A 66 -25.49 5.32 8.78
N THR A 67 -25.85 4.89 7.58
CA THR A 67 -27.20 4.37 7.26
C THR A 67 -27.34 2.86 7.41
N GLY A 68 -26.31 2.18 7.95
CA GLY A 68 -26.38 0.74 8.26
C GLY A 68 -25.76 -0.16 7.20
N GLY A 69 -24.84 0.36 6.39
CA GLY A 69 -24.04 -0.39 5.43
C GLY A 69 -24.49 -0.23 3.98
N SER A 70 -23.71 -0.84 3.09
CA SER A 70 -23.97 -0.96 1.66
C SER A 70 -23.19 -2.15 1.12
N ALA A 71 -23.48 -2.59 -0.11
CA ALA A 71 -22.71 -3.64 -0.76
C ALA A 71 -21.21 -3.31 -0.87
N LEU A 72 -20.86 -2.01 -0.96
CA LEU A 72 -19.46 -1.55 -0.90
C LEU A 72 -18.82 -1.90 0.45
N ILE A 73 -19.51 -1.61 1.55
CA ILE A 73 -19.04 -1.93 2.90
C ILE A 73 -18.96 -3.44 3.10
N ASP A 74 -19.93 -4.20 2.61
CA ASP A 74 -19.92 -5.67 2.70
C ASP A 74 -18.72 -6.27 1.98
N HIS A 75 -18.41 -5.78 0.77
CA HIS A 75 -17.24 -6.22 0.01
C HIS A 75 -15.91 -5.78 0.63
N ALA A 76 -15.89 -4.63 1.31
CA ALA A 76 -14.72 -4.13 2.01
C ALA A 76 -14.52 -4.78 3.39
N THR A 77 -15.54 -5.45 3.95
CA THR A 77 -15.48 -6.05 5.29
C THR A 77 -14.78 -7.41 5.25
N ILE A 78 -13.50 -7.44 5.64
CA ILE A 78 -12.69 -8.66 5.71
C ILE A 78 -13.12 -9.56 6.88
N LEU A 79 -13.35 -8.94 8.05
CA LEU A 79 -13.72 -9.63 9.28
C LEU A 79 -15.04 -9.08 9.83
N GLN A 80 -15.93 -9.97 10.25
CA GLN A 80 -17.13 -9.62 10.99
C GLN A 80 -17.21 -10.47 12.25
N ASN A 81 -17.30 -9.82 13.42
CA ASN A 81 -17.34 -10.49 14.73
C ASN A 81 -16.20 -11.50 14.94
N GLY A 82 -14.99 -11.12 14.52
CA GLY A 82 -13.78 -11.95 14.65
C GLY A 82 -13.68 -13.12 13.67
N LYS A 83 -14.59 -13.23 12.68
CA LYS A 83 -14.57 -14.28 11.66
C LYS A 83 -14.37 -13.68 10.28
N LEU A 84 -13.63 -14.40 9.42
CA LEU A 84 -13.51 -14.06 8.00
C LEU A 84 -14.89 -14.08 7.35
N THR A 85 -15.19 -13.04 6.58
CA THR A 85 -16.39 -13.03 5.74
C THR A 85 -16.18 -13.92 4.53
N LYS A 86 -17.27 -14.32 3.88
CA LYS A 86 -17.28 -15.30 2.78
C LYS A 86 -16.27 -15.00 1.67
N ASN A 87 -16.14 -13.73 1.30
CA ASN A 87 -15.24 -13.28 0.23
C ASN A 87 -13.76 -13.42 0.58
N PHE A 88 -13.43 -13.52 1.88
CA PHE A 88 -12.06 -13.58 2.39
C PHE A 88 -11.75 -14.94 3.03
N GLU A 89 -12.58 -15.96 2.83
CA GLU A 89 -12.32 -17.32 3.35
C GLU A 89 -11.01 -17.93 2.84
N TYR A 90 -10.54 -17.51 1.66
CA TYR A 90 -9.24 -17.94 1.14
C TYR A 90 -8.05 -17.51 2.02
N LEU A 91 -8.24 -16.55 2.94
CA LEU A 91 -7.23 -16.10 3.90
C LEU A 91 -7.21 -16.93 5.19
N LYS A 92 -8.04 -17.97 5.35
CA LYS A 92 -8.14 -18.77 6.60
C LYS A 92 -6.77 -19.26 7.10
N GLU A 93 -5.96 -19.83 6.20
CA GLU A 93 -4.62 -20.33 6.55
C GLU A 93 -3.69 -19.19 6.99
N TYR A 94 -3.66 -18.08 6.23
CA TYR A 94 -2.87 -16.89 6.57
C TYR A 94 -3.31 -16.28 7.92
N ALA A 95 -4.60 -16.28 8.19
CA ALA A 95 -5.18 -15.77 9.44
C ALA A 95 -4.99 -16.71 10.64
N GLY A 96 -4.38 -17.89 10.44
CA GLY A 96 -4.20 -18.89 11.50
C GLY A 96 -5.53 -19.49 11.99
N VAL A 97 -6.60 -19.37 11.20
CA VAL A 97 -7.90 -19.98 11.48
C VAL A 97 -7.86 -21.40 10.91
N VAL A 98 -7.19 -22.29 11.64
CA VAL A 98 -7.13 -23.72 11.34
C VAL A 98 -8.28 -24.39 12.11
N GLU A 99 -9.07 -25.23 11.42
CA GLU A 99 -10.10 -26.06 12.06
C GLU A 99 -9.51 -27.06 13.07
#